data_AF-A0A973DCW9-F1
#
_entry.id   AF-A0A973DCW9-F1
#
_cell.length_a   1.000
_cell.length_b   1.000
_cell.length_c   1.000
_cell.angle_alpha   90.00
_cell.angle_beta   90.00
_cell.angle_gamma   90.00
#
_symmetry.space_group_name_H-M   'P 1'
#
loop_
_entity.id
_entity.type
_entity.pdbx_description
1 polymer ?
#
loop_
_entity_poly.entity_id
_entity_poly.type
_entity_poly.pdbx_seq_one_letter_code
_entity_poly.pdbx_strand_id
1 'polypeptide(L)'
;MLATAWGNSLIAEIRTFKALSEIGAIESRPNADLYVQLDEVFIDNKDEYSGLRKEQQLTATFLKSESESISESDVLLLNGDKYKLQAICNRDEISVTYIALLL
;
A
#
# COMPACT_ATOMS: atom_id res chain seq x y z
N MET A 1 -16.59 -21.98 -36.53
CA MET A 1 -16.17 -22.31 -35.15
C MET A 1 -14.69 -22.62 -35.19
N LEU A 2 -13.87 -21.81 -34.54
CA LEU A 2 -12.45 -22.10 -34.28
C LEU A 2 -12.25 -21.84 -32.79
N ALA A 3 -11.96 -22.91 -32.05
CA ALA A 3 -11.58 -22.87 -30.65
C ALA A 3 -10.24 -23.57 -30.51
N THR A 4 -9.24 -22.82 -30.03
CA THR A 4 -8.09 -23.23 -29.22
C THR A 4 -7.38 -21.90 -28.89
N ALA A 5 -7.54 -21.28 -27.72
CA ALA A 5 -7.02 -21.68 -26.40
C ALA A 5 -5.50 -21.87 -26.41
N TRP A 6 -4.85 -21.53 -25.29
CA TRP A 6 -3.40 -21.51 -25.02
C TRP A 6 -2.72 -20.13 -25.16
N GLY A 7 -2.93 -19.33 -24.13
CA GLY A 7 -2.11 -18.16 -23.81
C GLY A 7 -2.26 -17.75 -22.33
N ASN A 8 -2.45 -18.72 -21.42
CA ASN A 8 -2.40 -18.49 -19.98
C ASN A 8 -0.96 -18.14 -19.59
N SER A 9 -0.61 -16.86 -19.62
CA SER A 9 0.49 -16.37 -18.79
C SER A 9 -0.10 -16.06 -17.41
N LEU A 10 -0.28 -17.11 -16.60
CA LEU A 10 -0.33 -16.95 -15.16
C LEU A 10 1.07 -16.51 -14.74
N ILE A 11 1.31 -15.21 -14.75
CA ILE A 11 2.40 -14.63 -13.98
C ILE A 11 1.96 -14.83 -12.52
N ALA A 12 2.33 -15.97 -11.96
CA ALA A 12 2.44 -16.11 -10.52
C ALA A 12 3.59 -15.19 -10.12
N GLU A 13 3.27 -13.91 -9.92
CA GLU A 13 4.18 -12.97 -9.30
C GLU A 13 4.38 -13.45 -7.86
N ILE A 14 5.53 -14.07 -7.60
CA ILE A 14 5.94 -14.40 -6.24
C ILE A 14 6.23 -13.07 -5.54
N ARG A 15 5.21 -12.50 -4.91
CA ARG A 15 5.39 -11.37 -3.98
C ARG A 15 5.97 -11.94 -2.71
N THR A 16 7.23 -11.63 -2.46
CA THR A 16 7.92 -11.98 -1.23
C THR A 16 7.21 -11.27 -0.08
N PHE A 17 6.37 -12.00 0.67
CA PHE A 17 5.67 -11.49 1.84
C PHE A 17 6.66 -11.29 2.98
N LYS A 18 7.17 -10.08 3.15
CA LYS A 18 7.72 -9.63 4.43
C LYS A 18 6.66 -8.79 5.13
N ALA A 19 5.54 -9.41 5.48
CA ALA A 19 4.49 -8.77 6.27
C ALA A 19 4.97 -8.66 7.72
N LEU A 20 5.87 -7.71 7.99
CA LEU A 20 6.07 -7.20 9.34
C LEU A 20 4.92 -6.22 9.57
N SER A 21 3.85 -6.70 10.20
CA SER A 21 2.87 -5.80 10.81
C SER A 21 3.59 -5.04 11.92
N GLU A 22 3.66 -3.73 11.80
CA GLU A 22 4.30 -2.84 12.76
C GLU A 22 3.23 -2.09 13.57
N ILE A 23 3.61 -1.65 14.77
CA ILE A 23 2.72 -0.85 15.63
C ILE A 23 3.08 0.61 15.40
N GLY A 24 2.13 1.36 14.83
CA GLY A 24 2.23 2.79 14.61
C GLY A 24 1.22 3.57 15.43
N ALA A 25 1.28 4.90 15.35
CA ALA A 25 0.28 5.79 15.92
C ALA A 25 0.01 6.95 14.97
N ILE A 26 -1.17 7.57 15.03
CA ILE A 26 -1.43 8.82 14.28
C ILE A 26 -0.99 10.00 15.14
N GLU A 27 -0.32 10.98 14.55
CA GLU A 27 0.22 12.15 15.26
C GLU A 27 -0.86 12.92 16.04
N SER A 28 -2.08 13.02 15.50
CA SER A 28 -3.23 13.64 16.18
C SER A 28 -3.74 12.82 17.39
N ARG A 29 -3.37 11.54 17.48
CA ARG A 29 -3.82 10.56 18.48
C ARG A 29 -2.67 9.61 18.87
N PRO A 30 -1.63 10.13 19.54
CA PRO A 30 -0.40 9.37 19.80
C PRO A 30 -0.58 8.20 20.79
N ASN A 31 -1.71 8.12 21.48
CA ASN A 31 -2.02 7.06 22.44
C ASN A 31 -2.81 5.88 21.82
N ALA A 32 -3.13 5.96 20.53
CA ALA A 32 -3.83 4.90 19.82
C ALA A 32 -2.80 4.08 19.04
N ASP A 33 -2.48 2.89 19.57
CA ASP A 33 -1.68 1.91 18.85
C ASP A 33 -2.50 1.35 17.68
N LEU A 34 -1.91 1.38 16.49
CA LEU A 34 -2.52 0.95 15.24
C LEU A 34 -1.63 -0.11 14.60
N TYR A 35 -2.26 -1.18 14.12
CA TYR A 35 -1.55 -2.19 13.35
C TYR A 35 -1.47 -1.72 11.90
N VAL A 36 -0.26 -1.40 11.48
CA VAL A 36 0.02 -0.94 10.13
C VAL A 36 0.98 -1.89 9.43
N GLN A 37 0.67 -2.20 8.18
CA GLN A 37 1.62 -2.84 7.27
C GLN A 37 2.12 -1.79 6.29
N LEU A 38 3.42 -1.50 6.34
CA LEU A 38 4.07 -0.60 5.40
C LEU A 38 4.74 -1.44 4.30
N ASP A 39 4.32 -1.23 3.06
CA ASP A 39 4.85 -1.91 1.89
C ASP A 39 5.46 -0.89 0.91
N GLU A 40 6.56 -1.29 0.26
CA GLU A 40 7.13 -0.59 -0.89
C GLU A 40 6.72 -1.31 -2.17
N VAL A 41 5.95 -0.62 -3.00
CA VAL A 41 5.48 -1.11 -4.30
C VAL A 41 6.31 -0.45 -5.39
N PHE A 42 6.97 -1.26 -6.21
CA PHE A 42 7.65 -0.80 -7.42
C PHE A 42 6.72 -1.00 -8.61
N ILE A 43 6.27 0.11 -9.20
CA ILE A 43 5.39 0.13 -10.36
C ILE A 43 6.25 0.30 -11.60
N ASP A 44 6.35 -0.77 -12.40
CA ASP A 44 6.98 -0.74 -13.71
C ASP A 44 5.95 -0.29 -14.75
N ASN A 45 5.91 1.02 -15.03
CA ASN A 45 5.10 1.59 -16.10
C ASN A 45 5.89 1.46 -17.42
N LYS A 46 5.46 0.53 -18.28
CA LYS A 46 5.97 0.39 -19.64
C LYS A 46 5.09 1.18 -20.60
N ASP A 47 5.60 2.31 -21.06
CA ASP A 47 4.99 3.09 -22.13
C ASP A 47 5.74 2.81 -23.45
N GLU A 48 5.00 2.57 -24.53
CA GLU A 48 5.54 2.28 -25.86
C GLU A 48 6.43 3.41 -26.40
N TYR A 49 6.27 4.64 -25.91
CA TYR A 49 7.02 5.82 -26.37
C TYR A 49 8.10 6.31 -25.40
N SER A 50 7.92 6.11 -24.09
CA SER A 50 8.81 6.67 -23.06
C SER A 50 9.70 5.65 -22.34
N GLY A 51 9.59 4.37 -22.68
CA GLY A 51 10.40 3.30 -22.11
C GLY A 51 9.85 2.77 -20.79
N LEU A 52 10.67 1.98 -20.08
CA LEU A 52 10.34 1.47 -18.74
C LEU A 52 10.59 2.57 -17.71
N ARG A 53 9.53 3.07 -17.08
CA ARG A 53 9.62 3.94 -15.89
C ARG A 53 9.35 3.10 -14.65
N LYS A 54 10.29 3.11 -13.72
CA LYS A 54 10.13 2.49 -12.40
C LYS A 54 9.74 3.57 -11.41
N GLU A 55 8.52 3.50 -10.90
CA GLU A 55 8.05 4.38 -9.84
C GLU A 55 8.01 3.59 -8.53
N GLN A 56 8.61 4.15 -7.48
CA GLN A 56 8.53 3.58 -6.14
C GLN A 56 7.39 4.28 -5.41
N GLN A 57 6.50 3.49 -4.82
CA GLN A 57 5.35 3.97 -4.07
C GLN A 57 5.29 3.26 -2.71
N LEU A 58 5.20 4.03 -1.64
CA LEU A 58 4.99 3.53 -0.29
C LEU A 58 3.48 3.42 -0.01
N THR A 59 3.05 2.31 0.55
CA THR A 59 1.65 2.07 0.93
C THR A 59 1.56 1.63 2.38
N ALA A 60 0.63 2.23 3.12
CA ALA A 60 0.31 1.87 4.50
C ALA A 60 -1.08 1.21 4.53
N THR A 61 -1.14 -0.06 4.91
CA THR A 61 -2.37 -0.83 5.05
C THR A 61 -2.78 -0.92 6.51
N PHE A 62 -4.03 -0.60 6.80
CA PHE A 62 -4.64 -0.67 8.13
C PHE A 62 -5.81 -1.64 8.12
N LEU A 63 -6.12 -2.19 9.30
CA LEU A 63 -7.38 -2.90 9.50
C LEU A 63 -8.56 -1.95 9.35
N LYS A 64 -9.65 -2.42 8.75
CA LYS A 64 -10.83 -1.59 8.48
C LYS A 64 -11.41 -0.97 9.75
N SER A 65 -11.45 -1.74 10.84
CA SER A 65 -11.90 -1.29 12.17
C SER A 65 -11.11 -0.11 12.73
N GLU A 66 -9.84 0.00 12.36
CA GLU A 66 -8.95 1.08 12.80
C GLU A 66 -9.03 2.28 11.84
N SER A 67 -9.20 1.99 10.54
CA SER A 67 -9.26 2.97 9.46
C SER A 67 -10.47 3.90 9.49
N GLU A 68 -11.58 3.54 10.17
CA GLU A 68 -12.77 4.40 10.27
C GLU A 68 -12.48 5.79 10.83
N SER A 69 -11.42 5.85 11.63
CA SER A 69 -10.99 7.06 12.29
C SER A 69 -9.82 7.75 11.58
N ILE A 70 -9.26 7.17 10.51
CA ILE A 70 -8.06 7.65 9.81
C ILE A 70 -8.47 8.41 8.55
N SER A 71 -7.99 9.64 8.44
CA SER A 71 -8.31 10.52 7.32
C SER A 71 -7.14 10.65 6.34
N GLU A 72 -7.47 10.93 5.08
CA GLU A 72 -6.49 11.47 4.14
C GLU A 72 -5.96 12.81 4.70
N SER A 73 -4.65 12.99 4.69
CA SER A 73 -3.86 14.04 5.37
C SER A 73 -3.40 13.74 6.79
N ASP A 74 -3.83 12.64 7.42
CA ASP A 74 -3.27 12.24 8.71
C ASP A 74 -1.78 11.87 8.57
N VAL A 75 -1.03 12.05 9.67
CA VAL A 75 0.39 11.69 9.76
C VAL A 75 0.52 10.44 10.61
N LEU A 76 1.02 9.37 10.01
CA LEU A 76 1.40 8.13 10.67
C LEU A 76 2.82 8.27 11.24
N LEU A 77 2.97 7.93 12.51
CA LEU A 77 4.23 7.77 13.21
C LEU A 77 4.54 6.28 13.26
N LEU A 78 5.67 5.87 12.67
CA LEU A 78 6.09 4.47 12.63
C LEU A 78 7.61 4.37 12.80
N ASN A 79 8.07 3.63 13.80
CA ASN A 79 9.50 3.46 14.12
C ASN A 79 10.32 4.77 14.26
N GLY A 80 9.67 5.89 14.60
CA GLY A 80 10.30 7.20 14.70
C GLY A 80 10.26 8.04 13.42
N ASP A 81 9.82 7.46 12.31
CA ASP A 81 9.59 8.15 11.05
C ASP A 81 8.14 8.66 10.95
N LYS A 82 7.96 9.69 10.10
CA LYS A 82 6.65 10.31 9.85
C LYS A 82 6.23 10.09 8.41
N TYR A 83 5.02 9.60 8.23
CA TYR A 83 4.43 9.35 6.92
C TYR A 83 3.12 10.11 6.77
N LYS A 84 3.00 10.95 5.74
CA LYS A 84 1.73 11.58 5.39
C LYS A 84 0.88 10.62 4.57
N LEU A 85 -0.32 10.32 5.07
CA LEU A 85 -1.32 9.57 4.32
C LEU A 85 -1.99 10.51 3.32
N GLN A 86 -1.92 10.21 2.02
CA GLN A 86 -2.44 11.12 0.99
C GLN A 86 -3.78 10.70 0.40
N ALA A 87 -3.85 9.46 -0.08
CA ALA A 87 -4.99 8.96 -0.82
C ALA A 87 -5.17 7.48 -0.55
N ILE A 88 -6.41 7.01 -0.68
CA ILE A 88 -6.71 5.59 -0.51
C ILE A 88 -6.53 4.87 -1.85
N CYS A 89 -5.61 3.91 -1.90
CA CYS A 89 -5.34 3.13 -3.12
C CYS A 89 -6.17 1.84 -3.19
N ASN A 90 -6.59 1.29 -2.05
CA ASN A 90 -7.47 0.12 -2.02
C ASN A 90 -8.37 0.09 -0.77
N ARG A 91 -9.58 -0.43 -0.91
CA ARG A 91 -10.53 -0.70 0.17
C ARG A 91 -11.16 -2.06 -0.03
N ASP A 92 -10.77 -3.00 0.83
CA ASP A 92 -11.33 -4.35 0.84
C ASP A 92 -12.28 -4.52 2.03
N GLU A 93 -12.80 -5.73 2.22
CA GLU A 93 -13.71 -6.04 3.32
C GLU A 93 -13.02 -5.95 4.69
N ILE A 94 -11.70 -6.17 4.74
CA ILE A 94 -10.92 -6.35 5.97
C ILE A 94 -9.93 -5.21 6.19
N SER A 95 -9.47 -4.54 5.13
CA SER A 95 -8.37 -3.57 5.18
C SER A 95 -8.60 -2.36 4.29
N VAL A 96 -7.94 -1.26 4.66
CA VAL A 96 -7.85 -0.04 3.87
C VAL A 96 -6.38 0.30 3.68
N THR A 97 -5.99 0.50 2.42
CA THR A 97 -4.61 0.83 2.05
C THR A 97 -4.53 2.28 1.59
N TYR A 98 -3.63 3.03 2.20
CA TYR A 98 -3.33 4.42 1.90
C TYR A 98 -1.97 4.51 1.20
N ILE A 99 -1.82 5.52 0.35
CA ILE A 99 -0.52 5.96 -0.14
C ILE A 99 0.14 6.76 0.98
N ALA A 100 1.33 6.33 1.38
CA ALA A 100 2.13 6.95 2.41
C ALA A 100 3.30 7.70 1.76
N LEU A 101 3.57 8.93 2.23
CA LEU A 101 4.77 9.68 1.82
C LEU A 101 5.62 9.97 3.05
N LEU A 102 6.90 9.57 2.99
CA LEU A 102 7.87 9.93 4.01
C LEU A 102 8.03 11.46 4.06
N LEU A 103 7.98 12.03 5.26
CA LEU A 103 8.14 13.45 5.55
C LEU A 103 9.55 13.80 6.03
#